data_AF-A0A8S9WGA0-F1
#
_entry.id   AF-A0A8S9WGA0-F1
#
_cell.length_a   1.000
_cell.length_b   1.000
_cell.length_c   1.000
_cell.angle_alpha   90.00
_cell.angle_beta   90.00
_cell.angle_gamma   90.00
#
_symmetry.space_group_name_H-M   'P 1'
#
loop_
_entity.id
_entity.type
_entity.pdbx_description
1 polymer ?
#
loop_
_entity_poly.entity_id
_entity_poly.type
_entity_poly.pdbx_seq_one_letter_code
_entity_poly.pdbx_strand_id
1 'polypeptide(L)'
;MPSLKYIIENEHFIICPFLPTDHFIQYCKDRGIQISRKQLEQFEKLGIFYPIARVRYPKIKTKIEYVDNGKRYRYLGILQDGEEWAGEIKEEYAGFYFKKGYAMDWLEEGHLWNPASQPFQAWKTFNDEKGHRQTESFYSIFQCYTLYDLIRLTKIELRAEAWVSHSEEDINVTSKVLDWAEMVISSHQKNGIKGEAAVATCQIISNRYFPITQSDRRSIQVSAPIHYGNEYWDEYCRDWNAEAVLDDLGMKIGELKQLQELVAHDAKNVNPLERWYELISFVSVGEKKKLKGNALFAQTLYSMEQMLRLFYEDLTGNKLQAPDESPFWEKDKFYGEGVTKNELQYLEFLTNEYNLNPRPKLILVVEGNGEAEQFPRLAKELFRLSFPQLGIEVVNIHGVGNFTGKKSTDKYGALEKFIDDYHYRQTIVFVVLDNEGRVQTVRQNLLKANSKCYPKRKVTKNEYICVWNKNIEFDNFSHNEIAKAMTTLSDNRHIFKDNDIADCENGFSAREGNSLEKLFNNMLGYDLSKPRLLEILFGFIISNPETERPVVQVIQEVINLAGKNHYRPVTMDIWQKNQESGFFGDPIV
;
A
#
# COMPACT_ATOMS: atom_id res chain seq x y z
N MET A 1 22.67 -27.11 4.19
CA MET A 1 22.57 -25.84 4.95
C MET A 1 23.94 -25.55 5.55
N PRO A 2 24.45 -24.31 5.49
CA PRO A 2 25.71 -23.95 6.15
C PRO A 2 25.68 -24.21 7.65
N SER A 3 26.86 -24.38 8.25
CA SER A 3 26.97 -24.74 9.66
C SER A 3 26.42 -23.63 10.57
N LEU A 4 25.97 -24.00 11.77
CA LEU A 4 25.56 -23.00 12.77
C LEU A 4 26.70 -22.03 13.10
N LYS A 5 27.94 -22.53 13.11
CA LYS A 5 29.15 -21.71 13.25
C LYS A 5 29.23 -20.62 12.19
N TYR A 6 29.07 -20.99 10.91
CA TYR A 6 29.09 -20.05 9.80
C TYR A 6 28.01 -18.96 9.92
N ILE A 7 26.78 -19.33 10.32
CA ILE A 7 25.68 -18.37 10.54
C ILE A 7 26.05 -17.38 11.64
N ILE A 8 26.73 -17.83 12.71
CA ILE A 8 27.11 -16.97 13.83
C ILE A 8 28.28 -16.06 13.47
N GLU A 9 29.32 -16.60 12.83
CA GLU A 9 30.51 -15.85 12.43
C GLU A 9 30.17 -14.70 11.49
N ASN A 10 29.18 -14.90 10.61
CA ASN A 10 28.73 -13.90 9.63
C ASN A 10 27.44 -13.17 10.04
N GLU A 11 26.98 -13.39 11.27
CA GLU A 11 25.81 -12.71 11.87
C GLU A 11 24.54 -12.75 11.02
N HIS A 12 24.28 -13.87 10.33
CA HIS A 12 23.13 -14.06 9.44
C HIS A 12 21.79 -14.18 10.20
N PHE A 13 21.61 -13.46 11.30
CA PHE A 13 20.42 -13.43 12.15
C PHE A 13 20.02 -12.01 12.58
N ILE A 14 20.69 -10.97 12.10
CA ILE A 14 20.48 -9.59 12.59
C ILE A 14 19.12 -9.06 12.14
N ILE A 15 18.84 -9.08 10.84
CA ILE A 15 17.56 -8.59 10.30
C ILE A 15 16.45 -9.61 10.49
N CYS A 16 16.76 -10.91 10.31
CA CYS A 16 15.81 -12.00 10.51
C CYS A 16 16.27 -12.90 11.67
N PRO A 17 16.02 -12.50 12.93
CA PRO A 17 16.43 -13.28 14.09
C PRO A 17 15.66 -14.58 14.18
N PHE A 18 16.31 -15.59 14.78
CA PHE A 18 15.65 -16.86 15.03
C PHE A 18 14.57 -16.73 16.11
N LEU A 19 13.44 -17.39 15.88
CA LEU A 19 12.30 -17.40 16.77
C LEU A 19 12.39 -18.56 17.75
N PRO A 20 12.19 -18.32 19.07
CA PRO A 20 11.93 -19.40 20.02
C PRO A 20 10.72 -20.23 19.60
N THR A 21 10.66 -21.48 20.04
CA THR A 21 9.63 -22.47 19.66
C THR A 21 8.21 -21.91 19.68
N ASP A 22 7.80 -21.23 20.77
CA ASP A 22 6.45 -20.68 20.92
C ASP A 22 6.15 -19.57 19.90
N HIS A 23 7.13 -18.69 19.66
CA HIS A 23 7.00 -17.61 18.69
C HIS A 23 6.97 -18.14 17.26
N PHE A 24 7.76 -19.17 16.95
CA PHE A 24 7.72 -19.82 15.65
C PHE A 24 6.37 -20.51 15.39
N ILE A 25 5.81 -21.20 16.39
CA ILE A 25 4.48 -21.79 16.30
C ILE A 25 3.43 -20.71 16.03
N GLN A 26 3.48 -19.59 16.76
CA GLN A 26 2.54 -18.49 16.54
C GLN A 26 2.70 -17.88 15.13
N TYR A 27 3.94 -17.63 14.71
CA TYR A 27 4.27 -17.13 13.38
C TYR A 27 3.72 -18.02 12.25
N CYS A 28 3.79 -19.35 12.42
CA CYS A 28 3.22 -20.35 11.54
C CYS A 28 1.68 -20.32 11.56
N LYS A 29 1.06 -20.25 12.75
CA LYS A 29 -0.41 -20.20 12.89
C LYS A 29 -1.03 -18.99 12.22
N ASP A 30 -0.41 -17.81 12.34
CA ASP A 30 -0.87 -16.59 11.68
C ASP A 30 -0.90 -16.73 10.15
N ARG A 31 -0.02 -17.60 9.63
CA ARG A 31 0.13 -18.00 8.21
C ARG A 31 -0.71 -19.21 7.82
N GLY A 32 -1.62 -19.66 8.69
CA GLY A 32 -2.50 -20.79 8.42
C GLY A 32 -1.83 -22.16 8.56
N ILE A 33 -0.58 -22.21 9.02
CA ILE A 33 0.17 -23.45 9.23
C ILE A 33 -0.15 -23.96 10.64
N GLN A 34 -1.07 -24.93 10.72
CA GLN A 34 -1.49 -25.50 11.99
C GLN A 34 -0.43 -26.49 12.52
N ILE A 35 0.37 -26.01 13.47
CA ILE A 35 1.43 -26.79 14.10
C ILE A 35 1.38 -26.67 15.63
N SER A 36 1.83 -27.71 16.32
CA SER A 36 1.95 -27.79 17.78
C SER A 36 3.35 -28.20 18.21
N ARG A 37 3.71 -27.95 19.49
CA ARG A 37 4.96 -28.42 20.09
C ARG A 37 5.17 -29.93 19.90
N LYS A 38 4.11 -30.71 20.14
CA LYS A 38 4.13 -32.18 20.01
C LYS A 38 4.43 -32.63 18.58
N GLN A 39 3.87 -31.93 17.58
CA GLN A 39 4.14 -32.26 16.17
C GLN A 39 5.57 -31.89 15.77
N LEU A 40 6.10 -30.73 16.22
CA LEU A 40 7.50 -30.37 15.98
C LEU A 40 8.46 -31.38 16.62
N GLU A 41 8.22 -31.77 17.87
CA GLU A 41 8.98 -32.82 18.55
C GLU A 41 8.92 -34.15 17.77
N GLN A 42 7.73 -34.52 17.26
CA GLN A 42 7.57 -35.74 16.49
C GLN A 42 8.32 -35.68 15.15
N PHE A 43 8.31 -34.56 14.43
CA PHE A 43 9.06 -34.40 13.20
C PHE A 43 10.58 -34.44 13.44
N GLU A 44 11.06 -33.88 14.54
CA GLU A 44 12.45 -33.99 14.95
C GLU A 44 12.83 -35.43 15.30
N LYS A 45 11.98 -36.14 16.05
CA LYS A 45 12.17 -37.55 16.38
C LYS A 45 12.22 -38.44 15.14
N LEU A 46 11.42 -38.11 14.13
CA LEU A 46 11.42 -38.79 12.82
C LEU A 46 12.59 -38.35 11.94
N GLY A 47 13.35 -37.34 12.35
CA GLY A 47 14.51 -36.83 11.62
C GLY A 47 14.21 -36.14 10.30
N ILE A 48 13.03 -35.54 10.19
CA ILE A 48 12.55 -34.88 8.96
C ILE A 48 12.45 -33.36 9.10
N PHE A 49 12.48 -32.81 10.31
CA PHE A 49 12.46 -31.36 10.51
C PHE A 49 13.15 -30.98 11.82
N TYR A 50 14.10 -30.04 11.75
CA TYR A 50 14.93 -29.64 12.88
C TYR A 50 14.89 -28.11 13.09
N PRO A 51 14.97 -27.61 14.32
CA PRO A 51 15.34 -26.21 14.56
C PRO A 51 16.76 -25.92 14.03
N ILE A 52 17.05 -24.65 13.73
CA ILE A 52 18.39 -24.20 13.28
C ILE A 52 19.40 -24.30 14.42
N ALA A 53 18.95 -23.96 15.63
CA ALA A 53 19.78 -23.91 16.82
C ALA A 53 19.01 -24.39 18.05
N ARG A 54 19.74 -24.96 19.00
CA ARG A 54 19.23 -25.28 20.33
C ARG A 54 20.21 -24.81 21.38
N VAL A 55 19.66 -24.27 22.45
CA VAL A 55 20.40 -23.74 23.57
C VAL A 55 20.04 -24.52 24.82
N ARG A 56 21.05 -24.90 25.60
CA ARG A 56 20.90 -25.35 26.98
C ARG A 56 21.40 -24.23 27.90
N TYR A 57 20.51 -23.68 28.70
CA TYR A 57 20.84 -22.63 29.65
C TYR A 57 21.62 -23.24 30.83
N PRO A 58 22.90 -22.91 31.02
CA PRO A 58 23.61 -23.30 32.23
C PRO A 58 23.03 -22.57 33.44
N LYS A 59 23.10 -23.22 34.61
CA LYS A 59 22.81 -22.55 35.87
C LYS A 59 24.03 -21.73 36.27
N ILE A 60 23.81 -20.45 36.53
CA ILE A 60 24.81 -19.54 37.04
C ILE A 60 24.48 -19.15 38.47
N LYS A 61 25.52 -18.99 39.28
CA LYS A 61 25.42 -18.44 40.62
C LYS A 61 25.69 -16.95 40.54
N THR A 62 24.72 -16.14 40.93
CA THR A 62 24.83 -14.67 40.92
C THR A 62 24.93 -14.16 42.35
N LYS A 63 25.93 -13.31 42.59
CA LYS A 63 26.17 -12.63 43.86
C LYS A 63 25.08 -11.57 44.03
N ILE A 64 24.36 -11.62 45.14
CA ILE A 64 23.28 -10.67 45.42
C ILE A 64 23.40 -10.06 46.82
N GLU A 65 22.86 -8.86 46.96
CA GLU A 65 22.71 -8.17 48.24
C GLU A 65 21.25 -7.77 48.39
N TYR A 66 20.57 -8.27 49.43
CA TYR A 66 19.19 -7.88 49.70
C TYR A 66 19.14 -6.44 50.25
N VAL A 67 18.27 -5.63 49.65
CA VAL A 67 17.95 -4.26 50.08
C VAL A 67 16.46 -4.17 50.44
N ASP A 68 16.06 -3.11 51.13
CA ASP A 68 14.67 -2.87 51.54
C ASP A 68 14.04 -4.02 52.37
N ASN A 69 14.74 -4.48 53.41
CA ASN A 69 14.32 -5.59 54.28
C ASN A 69 13.95 -6.87 53.50
N GLY A 70 14.72 -7.21 52.47
CA GLY A 70 14.54 -8.45 51.72
C GLY A 70 13.50 -8.41 50.60
N LYS A 71 12.87 -7.24 50.34
CA LYS A 71 11.90 -7.10 49.25
C LYS A 71 12.54 -6.98 47.87
N ARG A 72 13.79 -6.52 47.81
CA ARG A 72 14.55 -6.34 46.58
C ARG A 72 15.98 -6.82 46.79
N TYR A 73 16.68 -7.11 45.70
CA TYR A 73 18.10 -7.42 45.74
C TYR A 73 18.84 -6.61 44.69
N ARG A 74 20.09 -6.26 44.99
CA ARG A 74 21.06 -5.68 44.07
C ARG A 74 21.89 -6.83 43.48
N TYR A 75 22.07 -6.80 42.17
CA TYR A 75 22.96 -7.70 41.45
C TYR A 75 24.42 -7.24 41.58
N LEU A 76 25.30 -8.13 42.04
CA LEU A 76 26.72 -7.84 42.28
C LEU A 76 27.67 -8.62 41.33
N GLY A 77 27.12 -9.26 40.29
CA GLY A 77 27.89 -10.03 39.30
C GLY A 77 27.72 -11.54 39.41
N ILE A 78 28.23 -12.26 38.39
CA ILE A 78 28.30 -13.73 38.40
C ILE A 78 29.44 -14.15 39.34
N LEU A 79 29.19 -15.17 40.17
CA LEU A 79 30.21 -15.82 41.00
C LEU A 79 31.07 -16.72 40.10
N GLN A 80 32.37 -16.45 40.03
CA GLN A 80 33.30 -17.25 39.23
C GLN A 80 33.67 -18.55 39.94
N ASP A 81 34.03 -19.58 39.17
CA ASP A 81 34.49 -20.85 39.76
C ASP A 81 35.76 -20.63 40.57
N GLY A 82 35.74 -21.05 41.84
CA GLY A 82 36.82 -20.84 42.80
C GLY A 82 36.85 -19.47 43.48
N GLU A 83 35.92 -18.56 43.17
CA GLU A 83 35.78 -17.29 43.88
C GLU A 83 35.16 -17.51 45.27
N GLU A 84 35.86 -17.05 46.31
CA GLU A 84 35.29 -17.02 47.67
C GLU A 84 34.35 -15.81 47.82
N TRP A 85 33.07 -16.08 48.09
CA TRP A 85 32.05 -15.07 48.33
C TRP A 85 31.30 -15.35 49.63
N ALA A 86 31.33 -14.39 50.55
CA ALA A 86 30.69 -14.50 51.87
C ALA A 86 29.24 -13.98 51.89
N GLY A 87 28.76 -13.36 50.81
CA GLY A 87 27.40 -12.82 50.71
C GLY A 87 26.39 -13.82 50.19
N GLU A 88 25.16 -13.36 49.98
CA GLU A 88 24.07 -14.17 49.45
C GLU A 88 24.28 -14.52 47.98
N ILE A 89 23.82 -15.70 47.57
CA ILE A 89 23.92 -16.21 46.21
C ILE A 89 22.52 -16.59 45.74
N LYS A 90 22.21 -16.24 44.50
CA LYS A 90 21.03 -16.71 43.80
C LYS A 90 21.46 -17.61 42.65
N GLU A 91 20.81 -18.77 42.51
CA GLU A 91 21.03 -19.66 41.37
C GLU A 91 19.91 -19.44 40.36
N GLU A 92 20.28 -19.09 39.13
CA GLU A 92 19.33 -18.87 38.04
C GLU A 92 19.91 -19.33 36.71
N TYR A 93 19.05 -19.53 35.72
CA TYR A 93 19.50 -19.90 34.38
C TYR A 93 20.09 -18.67 33.68
N ALA A 94 21.25 -18.84 33.04
CA ALA A 94 21.84 -17.78 32.23
C ALA A 94 20.89 -17.39 31.08
N GLY A 95 20.80 -16.09 30.79
CA GLY A 95 20.07 -15.61 29.62
C GLY A 95 20.86 -15.82 28.33
N PHE A 96 20.17 -16.07 27.22
CA PHE A 96 20.79 -16.16 25.90
C PHE A 96 20.16 -15.19 24.91
N TYR A 97 20.99 -14.59 24.05
CA TYR A 97 20.56 -13.86 22.87
C TYR A 97 21.65 -13.94 21.80
N PHE A 98 21.26 -13.88 20.53
CA PHE A 98 22.19 -13.95 19.41
C PHE A 98 22.97 -12.62 19.26
N LYS A 99 24.25 -12.66 19.63
CA LYS A 99 25.27 -11.65 19.35
C LYS A 99 26.56 -12.41 19.04
N LYS A 100 27.29 -12.06 17.97
CA LYS A 100 28.42 -12.87 17.45
C LYS A 100 29.31 -13.47 18.53
N GLY A 101 30.01 -12.63 19.31
CA GLY A 101 30.94 -13.11 20.35
C GLY A 101 30.25 -14.04 21.35
N TYR A 102 29.11 -13.61 21.89
CA TYR A 102 28.39 -14.38 22.92
C TYR A 102 27.84 -15.73 22.40
N ALA A 103 27.33 -15.75 21.17
CA ALA A 103 26.85 -16.99 20.56
C ALA A 103 27.99 -17.92 20.16
N MET A 104 29.16 -17.38 19.79
CA MET A 104 30.37 -18.18 19.55
C MET A 104 30.87 -18.85 20.84
N ASP A 105 30.96 -18.09 21.94
CA ASP A 105 31.38 -18.63 23.24
C ASP A 105 30.47 -19.81 23.66
N TRP A 106 29.15 -19.64 23.55
CA TRP A 106 28.18 -20.70 23.87
C TRP A 106 28.27 -21.91 22.94
N LEU A 107 28.63 -21.70 21.67
CA LEU A 107 28.85 -22.78 20.71
C LEU A 107 30.10 -23.59 21.08
N GLU A 108 31.19 -22.91 21.45
CA GLU A 108 32.46 -23.52 21.85
C GLU A 108 32.36 -24.27 23.19
N GLU A 109 31.60 -23.73 24.14
CA GLU A 109 31.31 -24.37 25.43
C GLU A 109 30.28 -25.52 25.33
N GLY A 110 29.66 -25.72 24.16
CA GLY A 110 28.67 -26.77 23.93
C GLY A 110 27.27 -26.48 24.50
N HIS A 111 27.01 -25.24 24.90
CA HIS A 111 25.69 -24.77 25.34
C HIS A 111 24.76 -24.41 24.18
N LEU A 112 25.30 -24.14 23.00
CA LEU A 112 24.58 -23.89 21.75
C LEU A 112 24.99 -24.94 20.71
N TRP A 113 24.04 -25.54 19.99
CA TRP A 113 24.36 -26.52 18.95
C TRP A 113 23.29 -26.59 17.86
N ASN A 114 23.62 -27.25 16.74
CA ASN A 114 22.66 -27.65 15.70
C ASN A 114 22.05 -29.01 16.07
N PRO A 115 20.73 -29.12 16.32
CA PRO A 115 20.11 -30.39 16.71
C PRO A 115 20.19 -31.51 15.68
N ALA A 116 20.34 -31.21 14.39
CA ALA A 116 20.55 -32.24 13.38
C ALA A 116 21.90 -32.98 13.52
N SER A 117 22.84 -32.43 14.31
CA SER A 117 24.16 -33.03 14.55
C SER A 117 24.22 -33.92 15.80
N GLN A 118 23.12 -34.04 16.56
CA GLN A 118 23.07 -34.82 17.81
C GLN A 118 21.90 -35.80 17.80
N PRO A 119 21.93 -36.87 18.63
CA PRO A 119 20.78 -37.74 18.83
C PRO A 119 19.56 -36.97 19.35
N PHE A 120 18.36 -37.43 18.98
CA PHE A 120 17.10 -36.82 19.43
C PHE A 120 17.00 -36.78 20.96
N GLN A 121 16.61 -35.61 21.47
CA GLN A 121 16.32 -35.39 22.89
C GLN A 121 14.82 -35.13 23.07
N ALA A 122 14.14 -35.95 23.88
CA ALA A 122 12.72 -35.76 24.17
C ALA A 122 12.46 -34.41 24.86
N TRP A 123 11.50 -33.64 24.37
CA TRP A 123 11.27 -32.25 24.79
C TRP A 123 10.73 -32.15 26.22
N LYS A 124 10.19 -33.25 26.78
CA LYS A 124 9.87 -33.35 28.21
C LYS A 124 11.08 -33.05 29.11
N THR A 125 12.30 -33.25 28.61
CA THR A 125 13.57 -32.99 29.33
C THR A 125 14.04 -31.54 29.20
N PHE A 126 13.32 -30.68 28.48
CA PHE A 126 13.69 -29.27 28.33
C PHE A 126 13.38 -28.44 29.58
N ASN A 127 12.56 -28.97 30.48
CA ASN A 127 12.26 -28.33 31.75
C ASN A 127 12.93 -29.09 32.89
N ASP A 128 13.34 -28.36 33.92
CA ASP A 128 13.81 -28.96 35.16
C ASP A 128 12.66 -29.53 35.99
N GLU A 129 12.99 -30.14 37.12
CA GLU A 129 12.02 -30.71 38.07
C GLU A 129 11.01 -29.68 38.61
N LYS A 130 11.37 -28.39 38.59
CA LYS A 130 10.51 -27.27 39.00
C LYS A 130 9.70 -26.69 37.84
N GLY A 131 9.85 -27.23 36.63
CA GLY A 131 9.18 -26.76 35.41
C GLY A 131 9.85 -25.57 34.71
N HIS A 132 11.04 -25.14 35.16
CA HIS A 132 11.77 -24.05 34.52
C HIS A 132 12.45 -24.54 33.24
N ARG A 133 12.34 -23.75 32.17
CA ARG A 133 12.90 -24.09 30.86
C ARG A 133 14.44 -24.02 30.89
N GLN A 134 15.08 -25.18 30.80
CA GLN A 134 16.53 -25.35 30.69
C GLN A 134 17.01 -25.43 29.24
N THR A 135 16.14 -25.78 28.29
CA THR A 135 16.50 -25.93 26.88
C THR A 135 15.49 -25.21 26.00
N GLU A 136 15.96 -24.49 24.99
CA GLU A 136 15.12 -23.78 24.00
C GLU A 136 15.57 -24.09 22.58
N SER A 137 14.60 -24.25 21.67
CA SER A 137 14.86 -24.44 20.24
C SER A 137 14.53 -23.16 19.46
N PHE A 138 15.34 -22.86 18.46
CA PHE A 138 15.27 -21.65 17.66
C PHE A 138 15.11 -21.99 16.17
N TYR A 139 14.13 -21.34 15.53
CA TYR A 139 13.76 -21.58 14.14
C TYR A 139 13.94 -20.31 13.31
N SER A 140 14.30 -20.47 12.05
CA SER A 140 14.23 -19.36 11.09
C SER A 140 12.78 -19.10 10.69
N ILE A 141 12.43 -17.83 10.47
CA ILE A 141 11.12 -17.46 9.92
C ILE A 141 10.86 -18.13 8.56
N PHE A 142 11.91 -18.41 7.79
CA PHE A 142 11.80 -19.01 6.46
C PHE A 142 11.47 -20.51 6.53
N GLN A 143 11.75 -21.19 7.65
CA GLN A 143 11.39 -22.60 7.84
C GLN A 143 9.88 -22.86 7.81
N CYS A 144 9.04 -21.82 7.88
CA CYS A 144 7.61 -21.97 7.65
C CYS A 144 7.30 -22.50 6.24
N TYR A 145 8.15 -22.22 5.24
CA TYR A 145 7.99 -22.71 3.87
C TYR A 145 8.08 -24.24 3.80
N THR A 146 9.20 -24.80 4.27
CA THR A 146 9.40 -26.26 4.34
C THR A 146 8.39 -26.93 5.26
N LEU A 147 8.02 -26.29 6.37
CA LEU A 147 7.05 -26.85 7.31
C LEU A 147 5.64 -26.93 6.70
N TYR A 148 5.24 -25.93 5.91
CA TYR A 148 3.95 -25.95 5.20
C TYR A 148 3.87 -27.16 4.25
N ASP A 149 4.91 -27.35 3.43
CA ASP A 149 4.97 -28.48 2.50
C ASP A 149 5.01 -29.82 3.23
N LEU A 150 5.80 -29.92 4.31
CA LEU A 150 5.87 -31.13 5.14
C LEU A 150 4.51 -31.49 5.71
N ILE A 151 3.79 -30.52 6.31
CA ILE A 151 2.45 -30.77 6.88
C ILE A 151 1.47 -31.17 5.78
N ARG A 152 1.49 -30.51 4.62
CA ARG A 152 0.61 -30.85 3.50
C ARG A 152 0.85 -32.28 3.02
N LEU A 153 2.12 -32.70 2.92
CA LEU A 153 2.50 -34.03 2.43
C LEU A 153 2.33 -35.12 3.49
N THR A 154 2.33 -34.79 4.78
CA THR A 154 2.14 -35.73 5.89
C THR A 154 0.73 -35.72 6.46
N LYS A 155 -0.20 -34.98 5.84
CA LYS A 155 -1.62 -34.92 6.22
C LYS A 155 -2.48 -35.73 5.25
N ILE A 156 -3.36 -36.55 5.81
CA ILE A 156 -4.45 -37.19 5.06
C ILE A 156 -5.74 -36.40 5.33
N GLU A 157 -6.44 -36.03 4.27
CA GLU A 157 -7.79 -35.45 4.34
C GLU A 157 -8.82 -36.44 3.81
N LEU A 158 -9.83 -36.74 4.62
CA LEU A 158 -10.90 -37.67 4.29
C LEU A 158 -12.22 -36.90 4.15
N ARG A 159 -12.87 -37.03 3.00
CA ARG A 159 -14.16 -36.40 2.70
C ARG A 159 -15.30 -37.36 3.06
N ALA A 160 -16.12 -37.02 4.05
CA ALA A 160 -17.13 -37.93 4.62
C ALA A 160 -18.10 -38.54 3.59
N GLU A 161 -18.48 -37.79 2.57
CA GLU A 161 -19.35 -38.25 1.48
C GLU A 161 -18.75 -39.39 0.66
N ALA A 162 -17.42 -39.46 0.56
CA ALA A 162 -16.74 -40.55 -0.13
C ALA A 162 -16.86 -41.86 0.66
N TRP A 163 -17.17 -41.80 1.95
CA TRP A 163 -17.22 -42.97 2.83
C TRP A 163 -18.61 -43.59 2.94
N VAL A 164 -19.67 -42.85 2.60
CA VAL A 164 -21.06 -43.35 2.64
C VAL A 164 -21.28 -44.48 1.62
N SER A 165 -20.49 -44.54 0.56
CA SER A 165 -20.62 -45.52 -0.53
C SER A 165 -19.68 -46.72 -0.43
N HIS A 166 -18.83 -46.83 0.60
CA HIS A 166 -17.87 -47.93 0.74
C HIS A 166 -18.40 -49.01 1.71
N SER A 167 -18.15 -50.28 1.40
CA SER A 167 -18.47 -51.39 2.32
C SER A 167 -17.37 -51.58 3.38
N GLU A 168 -17.68 -52.20 4.52
CA GLU A 168 -16.68 -52.51 5.57
C GLU A 168 -15.51 -53.36 5.05
N GLU A 169 -15.73 -54.18 4.03
CA GLU A 169 -14.72 -55.06 3.41
C GLU A 169 -13.76 -54.31 2.47
N ASP A 170 -14.15 -53.14 1.95
CA ASP A 170 -13.33 -52.31 1.05
C ASP A 170 -12.27 -51.47 1.79
N ILE A 171 -12.36 -51.39 3.11
CA ILE A 171 -11.66 -50.40 3.95
C ILE A 171 -10.56 -51.08 4.78
N ASN A 172 -9.52 -51.61 4.13
CA ASN A 172 -8.24 -51.85 4.80
C ASN A 172 -7.41 -50.54 4.85
N VAL A 173 -7.98 -49.51 5.46
CA VAL A 173 -7.40 -48.15 5.44
C VAL A 173 -6.20 -48.05 6.36
N THR A 174 -6.17 -48.81 7.46
CA THR A 174 -5.06 -48.75 8.42
C THR A 174 -3.73 -49.19 7.80
N SER A 175 -3.69 -50.29 7.03
CA SER A 175 -2.45 -50.73 6.38
C SER A 175 -2.01 -49.74 5.29
N LYS A 176 -2.93 -49.28 4.44
CA LYS A 176 -2.63 -48.30 3.38
C LYS A 176 -2.11 -46.97 3.95
N VAL A 177 -2.63 -46.53 5.09
CA VAL A 177 -2.17 -45.32 5.78
C VAL A 177 -0.76 -45.52 6.36
N LEU A 178 -0.48 -46.70 6.93
CA LEU A 178 0.86 -47.02 7.42
C LEU A 178 1.88 -47.08 6.28
N ASP A 179 1.58 -47.80 5.20
CA ASP A 179 2.46 -47.93 4.03
C ASP A 179 2.76 -46.55 3.42
N TRP A 180 1.73 -45.71 3.27
CA TRP A 180 1.90 -44.33 2.80
C TRP A 180 2.74 -43.49 3.76
N ALA A 181 2.50 -43.58 5.08
CA ALA A 181 3.26 -42.82 6.06
C ALA A 181 4.73 -43.23 6.06
N GLU A 182 5.04 -44.53 6.02
CA GLU A 182 6.41 -45.04 5.92
C GLU A 182 7.08 -44.54 4.64
N MET A 183 6.39 -44.60 3.50
CA MET A 183 6.89 -44.11 2.21
C MET A 183 7.21 -42.60 2.26
N VAL A 184 6.29 -41.78 2.75
CA VAL A 184 6.45 -40.31 2.80
C VAL A 184 7.57 -39.92 3.76
N ILE A 185 7.60 -40.50 4.97
CA ILE A 185 8.64 -40.21 5.97
C ILE A 185 10.02 -40.66 5.46
N SER A 186 10.12 -41.87 4.91
CA SER A 186 11.39 -42.38 4.37
C SER A 186 11.89 -41.52 3.20
N SER A 187 10.99 -41.02 2.36
CA SER A 187 11.33 -40.10 1.27
C SER A 187 11.93 -38.81 1.81
N HIS A 188 11.33 -38.20 2.85
CA HIS A 188 11.87 -36.98 3.47
C HIS A 188 13.19 -37.22 4.19
N GLN A 189 13.36 -38.36 4.88
CA GLN A 189 14.63 -38.71 5.51
C GLN A 189 15.77 -38.86 4.49
N LYS A 190 15.46 -39.41 3.30
CA LYS A 190 16.45 -39.66 2.25
C LYS A 190 16.76 -38.44 1.39
N ASN A 191 15.72 -37.68 1.02
CA ASN A 191 15.82 -36.63 0.00
C ASN A 191 15.76 -35.21 0.60
N GLY A 192 15.47 -35.08 1.90
CA GLY A 192 15.15 -33.80 2.54
C GLY A 192 13.74 -33.30 2.22
N ILE A 193 13.41 -32.11 2.72
CA ILE A 193 12.18 -31.40 2.38
C ILE A 193 12.45 -30.48 1.18
N LYS A 194 11.50 -30.48 0.25
CA LYS A 194 11.46 -29.51 -0.87
C LYS A 194 11.59 -28.08 -0.32
N GLY A 195 12.50 -27.29 -0.90
CA GLY A 195 12.69 -25.89 -0.52
C GLY A 195 13.66 -25.62 0.64
N GLU A 196 14.28 -26.64 1.25
CA GLU A 196 15.28 -26.45 2.31
C GLU A 196 16.45 -25.56 1.88
N ALA A 197 16.93 -25.72 0.65
CA ALA A 197 17.99 -24.87 0.09
C ALA A 197 17.55 -23.40 -0.01
N ALA A 198 16.28 -23.13 -0.36
CA ALA A 198 15.75 -21.77 -0.37
C ALA A 198 15.68 -21.17 1.04
N VAL A 199 15.26 -21.97 2.04
CA VAL A 199 15.24 -21.53 3.46
C VAL A 199 16.64 -21.15 3.95
N ALA A 200 17.63 -22.01 3.69
CA ALA A 200 19.02 -21.74 4.07
C ALA A 200 19.58 -20.50 3.37
N THR A 201 19.38 -20.40 2.06
CA THR A 201 19.85 -19.27 1.24
C THR A 201 19.21 -17.97 1.71
N CYS A 202 17.88 -17.94 1.89
CA CYS A 202 17.17 -16.76 2.36
C CYS A 202 17.63 -16.32 3.75
N GLN A 203 17.91 -17.25 4.67
CA GLN A 203 18.47 -16.86 5.97
C GLN A 203 19.81 -16.14 5.84
N ILE A 204 20.70 -16.65 4.99
CA ILE A 204 22.06 -16.12 4.79
C ILE A 204 22.03 -14.74 4.14
N ILE A 205 21.20 -14.56 3.12
CA ILE A 205 21.10 -13.30 2.39
C ILE A 205 20.11 -12.31 3.04
N SER A 206 19.50 -12.67 4.18
CA SER A 206 18.44 -11.88 4.82
C SER A 206 18.88 -10.49 5.24
N ASN A 207 20.09 -10.37 5.82
CA ASN A 207 20.61 -9.07 6.24
C ASN A 207 20.70 -8.07 5.07
N ARG A 208 21.04 -8.56 3.87
CA ARG A 208 21.15 -7.73 2.66
C ARG A 208 19.78 -7.39 2.06
N TYR A 209 18.97 -8.41 1.75
CA TYR A 209 17.83 -8.23 0.85
C TYR A 209 16.47 -8.23 1.55
N PHE A 210 16.32 -8.81 2.75
CA PHE A 210 15.02 -8.84 3.43
C PHE A 210 14.43 -7.45 3.68
N PRO A 211 15.20 -6.41 4.07
CA PRO A 211 14.66 -5.06 4.23
C PRO A 211 14.02 -4.52 2.95
N ILE A 212 14.62 -4.80 1.80
CA ILE A 212 14.11 -4.36 0.48
C ILE A 212 12.75 -5.02 0.17
N THR A 213 12.48 -6.22 0.70
CA THR A 213 11.16 -6.85 0.57
C THR A 213 10.13 -6.28 1.54
N GLN A 214 10.59 -5.65 2.62
CA GLN A 214 9.74 -4.88 3.54
C GLN A 214 9.48 -3.48 2.96
N SER A 215 8.86 -3.45 1.79
CA SER A 215 8.62 -2.24 1.01
C SER A 215 7.19 -2.16 0.48
N ASP A 216 6.72 -0.94 0.28
CA ASP A 216 5.53 -0.61 -0.52
C ASP A 216 5.92 -0.07 -1.92
N ARG A 217 7.13 -0.46 -2.37
CA ARG A 217 7.88 0.01 -3.56
C ARG A 217 8.32 1.46 -3.54
N ARG A 218 7.83 2.27 -2.59
CA ARG A 218 8.18 3.69 -2.46
C ARG A 218 9.04 3.97 -1.23
N SER A 219 8.94 3.11 -0.22
CA SER A 219 9.68 3.18 1.03
C SER A 219 10.20 1.80 1.42
N ILE A 220 11.31 1.76 2.16
CA ILE A 220 11.93 0.53 2.67
C ILE A 220 11.93 0.59 4.20
N GLN A 221 11.53 -0.50 4.86
CA GLN A 221 11.60 -0.62 6.32
C GLN A 221 12.81 -1.47 6.72
N VAL A 222 13.81 -0.83 7.32
CA VAL A 222 14.93 -1.51 7.96
C VAL A 222 14.62 -1.65 9.45
N SER A 223 14.66 -2.86 9.98
CA SER A 223 14.49 -3.13 11.40
C SER A 223 15.66 -3.97 11.87
N ALA A 224 16.54 -3.36 12.67
CA ALA A 224 17.64 -4.04 13.34
C ALA A 224 17.42 -4.00 14.86
N PRO A 225 17.94 -4.99 15.63
CA PRO A 225 17.95 -4.92 17.09
C PRO A 225 18.62 -3.64 17.60
N ILE A 226 18.15 -3.09 18.72
CA ILE A 226 18.58 -1.80 19.30
C ILE A 226 20.11 -1.68 19.50
N HIS A 227 20.81 -2.80 19.67
CA HIS A 227 22.26 -2.83 19.84
C HIS A 227 23.06 -2.67 18.53
N TYR A 228 22.40 -2.73 17.37
CA TYR A 228 22.97 -2.32 16.09
C TYR A 228 22.49 -0.88 15.80
N GLY A 229 23.43 0.03 15.53
CA GLY A 229 23.10 1.42 15.21
C GLY A 229 22.32 1.55 13.91
N ASN A 230 21.69 2.71 13.67
CA ASN A 230 20.90 2.96 12.46
C ASN A 230 21.71 2.84 11.17
N GLU A 231 23.02 3.08 11.22
CA GLU A 231 23.94 3.05 10.07
C GLU A 231 24.43 1.63 9.72
N TYR A 232 24.18 0.65 10.59
CA TYR A 232 24.67 -0.73 10.45
C TYR A 232 24.30 -1.34 9.09
N TRP A 233 23.06 -1.15 8.65
CA TRP A 233 22.61 -1.76 7.40
C TRP A 233 23.29 -1.12 6.18
N ASP A 234 23.52 0.19 6.20
CA ASP A 234 24.20 0.88 5.10
C ASP A 234 25.68 0.46 5.02
N GLU A 235 26.35 0.28 6.16
CA GLU A 235 27.70 -0.29 6.24
C GLU A 235 27.73 -1.72 5.69
N TYR A 236 26.85 -2.58 6.19
CA TYR A 236 26.74 -3.97 5.72
C TYR A 236 26.50 -4.04 4.20
N CYS A 237 25.71 -3.12 3.65
CA CYS A 237 25.45 -3.06 2.21
C CYS A 237 26.67 -2.62 1.40
N ARG A 238 27.55 -1.76 1.95
CA ARG A 238 28.78 -1.33 1.27
C ARG A 238 29.83 -2.44 1.22
N ASP A 239 29.90 -3.27 2.25
CA ASP A 239 30.87 -4.35 2.37
C ASP A 239 30.36 -5.68 1.79
N TRP A 240 29.13 -5.71 1.27
CA TRP A 240 28.49 -6.91 0.75
C TRP A 240 29.20 -7.44 -0.51
N ASN A 241 29.59 -8.72 -0.49
CA ASN A 241 30.13 -9.43 -1.64
C ASN A 241 29.22 -10.61 -2.01
N ALA A 242 28.45 -10.45 -3.09
CA ALA A 242 27.51 -11.47 -3.55
C ALA A 242 28.20 -12.76 -4.01
N GLU A 243 29.34 -12.66 -4.71
CA GLU A 243 30.08 -13.80 -5.24
C GLU A 243 30.64 -14.68 -4.12
N ALA A 244 31.26 -14.06 -3.11
CA ALA A 244 31.78 -14.78 -1.95
C ALA A 244 30.69 -15.54 -1.20
N VAL A 245 29.51 -14.93 -1.03
CA VAL A 245 28.37 -15.60 -0.37
C VAL A 245 27.81 -16.75 -1.21
N LEU A 246 27.81 -16.64 -2.54
CA LEU A 246 27.40 -17.74 -3.42
C LEU A 246 28.37 -18.93 -3.31
N ASP A 247 29.68 -18.64 -3.26
CA ASP A 247 30.72 -19.64 -3.07
C ASP A 247 30.60 -20.32 -1.70
N ASP A 248 30.34 -19.55 -0.64
CA ASP A 248 30.13 -20.07 0.72
C ASP A 248 28.85 -20.95 0.83
N LEU A 249 27.83 -20.63 0.04
CA LEU A 249 26.63 -21.48 -0.10
C LEU A 249 26.91 -22.78 -0.88
N GLY A 250 28.04 -22.87 -1.59
CA GLY A 250 28.39 -23.99 -2.45
C GLY A 250 27.42 -24.16 -3.63
N MET A 251 26.80 -23.07 -4.08
CA MET A 251 25.74 -23.08 -5.09
C MET A 251 26.20 -22.49 -6.41
N LYS A 252 25.62 -22.98 -7.52
CA LYS A 252 25.80 -22.37 -8.84
C LYS A 252 24.69 -21.37 -9.13
N ILE A 253 24.98 -20.37 -9.98
CA ILE A 253 24.00 -19.37 -10.45
C ILE A 253 22.74 -20.03 -11.04
N GLY A 254 22.89 -21.15 -11.77
CA GLY A 254 21.76 -21.90 -12.31
C GLY A 254 20.86 -22.52 -11.25
N GLU A 255 21.42 -22.98 -10.13
CA GLU A 255 20.67 -23.52 -9.00
C GLU A 255 19.92 -22.41 -8.26
N LEU A 256 20.54 -21.23 -8.11
CA LEU A 256 19.88 -20.05 -7.54
C LEU A 256 18.64 -19.65 -8.34
N LYS A 257 18.74 -19.66 -9.68
CA LYS A 257 17.60 -19.40 -10.56
C LYS A 257 16.48 -20.42 -10.35
N GLN A 258 16.81 -21.72 -10.29
CA GLN A 258 15.83 -22.78 -10.04
C GLN A 258 15.15 -22.64 -8.67
N LEU A 259 15.88 -22.20 -7.64
CA LEU A 259 15.30 -21.90 -6.33
C LEU A 259 14.32 -20.73 -6.38
N GLN A 260 14.66 -19.66 -7.09
CA GLN A 260 13.76 -18.52 -7.27
C GLN A 260 12.48 -18.94 -8.00
N GLU A 261 12.59 -19.69 -9.11
CA GLU A 261 11.45 -20.18 -9.88
C GLU A 261 10.54 -21.10 -9.03
N LEU A 262 11.14 -21.97 -8.21
CA LEU A 262 10.43 -22.85 -7.30
C LEU A 262 9.60 -22.07 -6.27
N VAL A 263 10.23 -21.10 -5.60
CA VAL A 263 9.57 -20.28 -4.57
C VAL A 263 8.50 -19.39 -5.20
N ALA A 264 8.77 -18.80 -6.38
CA ALA A 264 7.80 -18.00 -7.13
C ALA A 264 6.54 -18.82 -7.48
N HIS A 265 6.74 -20.05 -7.97
CA HIS A 265 5.65 -20.97 -8.30
C HIS A 265 4.81 -21.32 -7.07
N ASP A 266 5.46 -21.71 -5.97
CA ASP A 266 4.77 -22.08 -4.74
C ASP A 266 4.05 -20.87 -4.09
N ALA A 267 4.62 -19.67 -4.20
CA ALA A 267 4.00 -18.43 -3.75
C ALA A 267 2.68 -18.14 -4.48
N LYS A 268 2.62 -18.36 -5.81
CA LYS A 268 1.38 -18.22 -6.59
C LYS A 268 0.34 -19.24 -6.17
N ASN A 269 0.73 -20.53 -6.16
CA ASN A 269 -0.17 -21.64 -5.88
C ASN A 269 -0.90 -21.52 -4.53
N VAL A 270 -0.22 -20.95 -3.53
CA VAL A 270 -0.79 -20.73 -2.20
C VAL A 270 -1.62 -19.44 -2.13
N ASN A 271 -1.32 -18.43 -2.93
CA ASN A 271 -1.87 -17.08 -2.76
C ASN A 271 -3.32 -16.97 -3.25
N PRO A 272 -4.32 -16.80 -2.37
CA PRO A 272 -5.69 -16.53 -2.81
C PRO A 272 -5.84 -15.17 -3.49
N LEU A 273 -4.83 -14.29 -3.41
CA LEU A 273 -4.80 -12.95 -3.99
C LEU A 273 -3.78 -12.86 -5.14
N GLU A 274 -3.45 -13.96 -5.84
CA GLU A 274 -2.42 -13.95 -6.90
C GLU A 274 -2.70 -12.89 -7.98
N ARG A 275 -3.97 -12.72 -8.37
CA ARG A 275 -4.41 -11.76 -9.39
C ARG A 275 -4.38 -10.31 -8.94
N TRP A 276 -4.05 -10.08 -7.67
CA TRP A 276 -3.94 -8.76 -7.05
C TRP A 276 -2.49 -8.48 -6.62
N TYR A 277 -1.54 -9.35 -6.98
CA TYR A 277 -0.15 -9.25 -6.54
C TYR A 277 0.46 -7.87 -6.84
N GLU A 278 0.25 -7.34 -8.05
CA GLU A 278 0.74 -6.01 -8.44
C GLU A 278 0.26 -4.92 -7.48
N LEU A 279 -1.05 -4.86 -7.23
CA LEU A 279 -1.62 -3.86 -6.34
C LEU A 279 -1.13 -4.04 -4.90
N ILE A 280 -1.07 -5.29 -4.43
CA ILE A 280 -0.60 -5.63 -3.08
C ILE A 280 0.88 -5.26 -2.89
N SER A 281 1.69 -5.26 -3.95
CA SER A 281 3.09 -4.84 -3.88
C SER A 281 3.26 -3.39 -3.41
N PHE A 282 2.28 -2.52 -3.71
CA PHE A 282 2.22 -1.11 -3.29
C PHE A 282 1.51 -0.85 -1.96
N VAL A 283 0.93 -1.89 -1.34
CA VAL A 283 0.31 -1.76 -0.01
C VAL A 283 1.40 -1.60 1.04
N SER A 284 1.12 -0.84 2.12
CA SER A 284 2.09 -0.67 3.19
C SER A 284 2.43 -2.01 3.86
N VAL A 285 3.67 -2.16 4.34
CA VAL A 285 4.12 -3.37 5.05
C VAL A 285 3.23 -3.66 6.27
N GLY A 286 2.81 -2.62 6.99
CA GLY A 286 1.92 -2.73 8.15
C GLY A 286 0.56 -3.34 7.79
N GLU A 287 -0.05 -2.95 6.68
CA GLU A 287 -1.31 -3.55 6.23
C GLU A 287 -1.11 -4.97 5.68
N LYS A 288 -0.01 -5.24 4.95
CA LYS A 288 0.33 -6.61 4.51
C LYS A 288 0.45 -7.59 5.68
N LYS A 289 1.02 -7.14 6.81
CA LYS A 289 1.15 -7.95 8.04
C LYS A 289 -0.20 -8.28 8.71
N LYS A 290 -1.30 -7.58 8.37
CA LYS A 290 -2.64 -7.87 8.89
C LYS A 290 -3.39 -8.95 8.09
N LEU A 291 -2.86 -9.35 6.93
CA LEU A 291 -3.35 -10.53 6.22
C LEU A 291 -3.27 -11.77 7.14
N LYS A 292 -4.06 -12.80 6.84
CA LYS A 292 -4.10 -14.04 7.63
C LYS A 292 -4.05 -15.27 6.74
N GLY A 293 -3.65 -16.40 7.29
CA GLY A 293 -3.68 -17.68 6.60
C GLY A 293 -2.77 -17.69 5.38
N ASN A 294 -3.23 -18.34 4.31
CA ASN A 294 -2.50 -18.49 3.06
C ASN A 294 -2.11 -17.14 2.42
N ALA A 295 -2.91 -16.09 2.59
CA ALA A 295 -2.57 -14.76 2.06
C ALA A 295 -1.31 -14.19 2.72
N LEU A 296 -1.19 -14.28 4.05
CA LEU A 296 0.01 -13.84 4.77
C LEU A 296 1.21 -14.77 4.50
N PHE A 297 0.95 -16.07 4.37
CA PHE A 297 1.99 -17.03 4.03
C PHE A 297 2.59 -16.75 2.65
N ALA A 298 1.75 -16.47 1.65
CA ALA A 298 2.20 -16.08 0.32
C ALA A 298 3.08 -14.83 0.35
N GLN A 299 2.78 -13.81 1.18
CA GLN A 299 3.66 -12.64 1.34
C GLN A 299 5.05 -13.00 1.88
N THR A 300 5.16 -14.05 2.69
CA THR A 300 6.46 -14.57 3.16
C THR A 300 7.22 -15.22 2.01
N LEU A 301 6.54 -16.00 1.17
CA LEU A 301 7.15 -16.62 -0.01
C LEU A 301 7.55 -15.57 -1.07
N TYR A 302 6.74 -14.53 -1.30
CA TYR A 302 7.13 -13.42 -2.17
C TYR A 302 8.33 -12.65 -1.63
N SER A 303 8.47 -12.52 -0.30
CA SER A 303 9.70 -11.96 0.28
C SER A 303 10.90 -12.87 -0.02
N MET A 304 10.76 -14.18 0.17
CA MET A 304 11.83 -15.12 -0.17
C MET A 304 12.20 -15.07 -1.66
N GLU A 305 11.22 -15.10 -2.55
CA GLU A 305 11.40 -14.97 -4.00
C GLU A 305 12.14 -13.67 -4.35
N GLN A 306 11.69 -12.54 -3.83
CA GLN A 306 12.29 -11.24 -4.12
C GLN A 306 13.74 -11.17 -3.63
N MET A 307 14.06 -11.75 -2.47
CA MET A 307 15.44 -11.85 -1.99
C MET A 307 16.32 -12.65 -2.95
N LEU A 308 15.85 -13.82 -3.41
CA LEU A 308 16.58 -14.67 -4.35
C LEU A 308 16.77 -13.97 -5.70
N ARG A 309 15.75 -13.25 -6.17
CA ARG A 309 15.80 -12.48 -7.41
C ARG A 309 16.78 -11.30 -7.34
N LEU A 310 16.77 -10.55 -6.24
CA LEU A 310 17.74 -9.47 -6.02
C LEU A 310 19.16 -10.01 -5.89
N PHE A 311 19.35 -11.15 -5.21
CA PHE A 311 20.66 -11.79 -5.12
C PHE A 311 21.19 -12.23 -6.48
N TYR A 312 20.32 -12.78 -7.33
CA TYR A 312 20.66 -13.13 -8.70
C TYR A 312 21.02 -11.89 -9.55
N GLU A 313 20.27 -10.79 -9.39
CA GLU A 313 20.56 -9.53 -10.08
C GLU A 313 21.92 -8.96 -9.66
N ASP A 314 22.22 -8.92 -8.36
CA ASP A 314 23.53 -8.47 -7.84
C ASP A 314 24.70 -9.34 -8.38
N LEU A 315 24.48 -10.64 -8.58
CA LEU A 315 25.50 -11.57 -9.11
C LEU A 315 25.72 -11.46 -10.63
N THR A 316 24.68 -11.11 -11.40
CA THR A 316 24.70 -11.28 -12.86
C THR A 316 24.46 -10.00 -13.64
N GLY A 317 23.97 -8.94 -12.98
CA GLY A 317 23.42 -7.74 -13.61
C GLY A 317 22.09 -7.98 -14.35
N ASN A 318 21.57 -9.21 -14.38
CA ASN A 318 20.35 -9.56 -15.11
C ASN A 318 19.16 -9.70 -14.17
N LYS A 319 18.02 -9.16 -14.58
CA LYS A 319 16.75 -9.28 -13.85
C LYS A 319 16.05 -10.60 -14.20
N LEU A 320 15.74 -11.39 -13.18
CA LEU A 320 14.76 -12.46 -13.31
C LEU A 320 13.34 -11.87 -13.31
N GLN A 321 12.40 -12.63 -13.87
CA GLN A 321 10.99 -12.25 -13.91
C GLN A 321 10.41 -12.21 -12.50
N ALA A 322 9.65 -11.15 -12.22
CA ALA A 322 8.84 -11.10 -11.01
C ALA A 322 7.74 -12.18 -11.05
N PRO A 323 7.12 -12.54 -9.92
CA PRO A 323 6.08 -13.55 -9.89
C PRO A 323 4.95 -13.28 -10.89
N ASP A 324 4.45 -12.07 -11.01
CA ASP A 324 3.39 -11.75 -11.97
C ASP A 324 3.82 -11.73 -13.45
N GLU A 325 5.11 -11.86 -13.76
CA GLU A 325 5.63 -11.82 -15.12
C GLU A 325 5.83 -13.21 -15.74
N SER A 326 5.94 -13.25 -17.08
CA SER A 326 6.24 -14.46 -17.85
C SER A 326 6.99 -14.13 -19.15
N PRO A 327 7.60 -15.11 -19.84
CA PRO A 327 8.29 -14.84 -21.12
C PRO A 327 7.39 -14.22 -22.20
N PHE A 328 6.07 -14.41 -22.10
CA PHE A 328 5.09 -13.90 -23.04
C PHE A 328 4.40 -12.63 -22.55
N TRP A 329 4.62 -12.24 -21.30
CA TRP A 329 3.94 -11.12 -20.67
C TRP A 329 4.87 -10.40 -19.68
N GLU A 330 5.16 -9.14 -19.98
CA GLU A 330 5.98 -8.26 -19.14
C GLU A 330 5.20 -6.98 -18.91
N LYS A 331 5.39 -6.37 -17.75
CA LYS A 331 4.66 -5.17 -17.36
C LYS A 331 4.88 -4.01 -18.33
N ASP A 332 6.13 -3.77 -18.73
CA ASP A 332 6.45 -2.69 -19.67
C ASP A 332 5.83 -2.91 -21.07
N LYS A 333 5.56 -4.17 -21.47
CA LYS A 333 4.83 -4.46 -22.73
C LYS A 333 3.35 -4.07 -22.64
N PHE A 334 2.76 -4.13 -21.45
CA PHE A 334 1.37 -3.76 -21.23
C PHE A 334 1.21 -2.27 -20.92
N TYR A 335 1.89 -1.78 -19.89
CA TYR A 335 1.77 -0.40 -19.41
C TYR A 335 2.47 0.62 -20.32
N GLY A 336 3.51 0.21 -21.04
CA GLY A 336 4.37 1.07 -21.86
C GLY A 336 5.82 1.07 -21.38
N GLU A 337 6.76 1.18 -22.31
CA GLU A 337 8.20 1.10 -22.03
C GLU A 337 8.63 2.17 -21.01
N GLY A 338 9.33 1.74 -19.96
CA GLY A 338 9.88 2.62 -18.93
C GLY A 338 8.87 3.06 -17.85
N VAL A 339 7.59 2.70 -17.96
CA VAL A 339 6.58 3.03 -16.94
C VAL A 339 6.93 2.39 -15.61
N THR A 340 7.34 1.12 -15.60
CA THR A 340 7.64 0.39 -14.35
C THR A 340 8.90 0.89 -13.64
N LYS A 341 9.75 1.68 -14.31
CA LYS A 341 10.91 2.34 -13.71
C LYS A 341 10.52 3.53 -12.84
N ASN A 342 9.32 4.07 -13.02
CA ASN A 342 8.77 5.16 -12.23
C ASN A 342 7.59 4.65 -11.39
N GLU A 343 7.85 4.36 -10.11
CA GLU A 343 6.86 3.78 -9.19
C GLU A 343 5.60 4.65 -9.02
N LEU A 344 5.70 5.97 -9.17
CA LEU A 344 4.54 6.86 -9.10
C LEU A 344 3.65 6.74 -10.34
N GLN A 345 4.28 6.68 -11.52
CA GLN A 345 3.56 6.55 -12.79
C GLN A 345 2.96 5.16 -12.94
N TYR A 346 3.70 4.12 -12.55
CA TYR A 346 3.19 2.76 -12.56
C TYR A 346 1.99 2.62 -11.61
N LEU A 347 2.09 3.12 -10.37
CA LEU A 347 0.96 3.10 -9.44
C LEU A 347 -0.28 3.83 -10.00
N GLU A 348 -0.08 4.93 -10.73
CA GLU A 348 -1.18 5.65 -11.36
C GLU A 348 -1.94 4.78 -12.38
N PHE A 349 -1.22 4.12 -13.30
CA PHE A 349 -1.86 3.24 -14.30
C PHE A 349 -2.46 1.99 -13.67
N LEU A 350 -1.77 1.38 -12.72
CA LEU A 350 -2.26 0.22 -11.98
C LEU A 350 -3.56 0.57 -11.23
N THR A 351 -3.61 1.69 -10.51
CA THR A 351 -4.82 2.10 -9.79
C THR A 351 -5.96 2.51 -10.74
N ASN A 352 -5.67 2.93 -11.97
CA ASN A 352 -6.70 3.14 -13.00
C ASN A 352 -7.35 1.82 -13.42
N GLU A 353 -6.59 0.72 -13.54
CA GLU A 353 -7.12 -0.61 -13.89
C GLU A 353 -8.15 -1.10 -12.86
N TYR A 354 -7.88 -0.89 -11.57
CA TYR A 354 -8.79 -1.25 -10.48
C TYR A 354 -9.84 -0.18 -10.17
N ASN A 355 -9.85 0.95 -10.89
CA ASN A 355 -10.70 2.12 -10.59
C ASN A 355 -10.56 2.62 -9.14
N LEU A 356 -9.33 2.61 -8.62
CA LEU A 356 -8.94 3.06 -7.28
C LEU A 356 -8.23 4.41 -7.27
N ASN A 357 -7.89 4.97 -8.44
CA ASN A 357 -7.18 6.24 -8.52
C ASN A 357 -8.03 7.40 -7.96
N PRO A 358 -7.59 8.06 -6.86
CA PRO A 358 -8.40 9.03 -6.13
C PRO A 358 -8.50 10.39 -6.82
N ARG A 359 -7.75 10.65 -7.90
CA ARG A 359 -7.86 11.94 -8.61
C ARG A 359 -9.31 12.16 -9.08
N PRO A 360 -9.75 13.41 -9.28
CA PRO A 360 -11.04 13.70 -9.90
C PRO A 360 -11.02 13.35 -11.40
N LYS A 361 -12.16 12.91 -11.93
CA LYS A 361 -12.41 12.75 -13.38
C LYS A 361 -12.61 14.10 -14.03
N LEU A 362 -13.22 15.04 -13.31
CA LEU A 362 -13.45 16.39 -13.74
C LEU A 362 -13.32 17.36 -12.56
N ILE A 363 -12.69 18.51 -12.80
CA ILE A 363 -12.69 19.64 -11.89
C ILE A 363 -13.60 20.72 -12.47
N LEU A 364 -14.62 21.10 -11.71
CA LEU A 364 -15.53 22.19 -12.03
C LEU A 364 -15.04 23.45 -11.32
N VAL A 365 -14.45 24.36 -12.07
CA VAL A 365 -13.96 25.64 -11.60
C VAL A 365 -15.10 26.65 -11.63
N VAL A 366 -15.40 27.26 -10.50
CA VAL A 366 -16.49 28.23 -10.33
C VAL A 366 -16.01 29.51 -9.66
N GLU A 367 -16.70 30.61 -9.92
CA GLU A 367 -16.28 31.94 -9.48
C GLU A 367 -16.37 32.19 -7.97
N GLY A 368 -17.47 31.75 -7.33
CA GLY A 368 -17.80 32.09 -5.96
C GLY A 368 -18.34 30.91 -5.13
N ASN A 369 -18.58 31.20 -3.84
CA ASN A 369 -19.09 30.19 -2.89
C ASN A 369 -20.52 29.76 -3.23
N GLY A 370 -21.34 30.66 -3.79
CA GLY A 370 -22.72 30.33 -4.12
C GLY A 370 -22.79 29.24 -5.19
N GLU A 371 -22.03 29.37 -6.27
CA GLU A 371 -21.92 28.34 -7.32
C GLU A 371 -21.33 27.04 -6.76
N ALA A 372 -20.29 27.16 -5.93
CA ALA A 372 -19.60 26.01 -5.33
C ALA A 372 -20.52 25.15 -4.45
N GLU A 373 -21.48 25.78 -3.77
CA GLU A 373 -22.47 25.11 -2.93
C GLU A 373 -23.71 24.66 -3.72
N GLN A 374 -24.22 25.51 -4.61
CA GLN A 374 -25.50 25.26 -5.28
C GLN A 374 -25.39 24.29 -6.46
N PHE A 375 -24.27 24.23 -7.19
CA PHE A 375 -24.12 23.28 -8.30
C PHE A 375 -24.16 21.80 -7.86
N PRO A 376 -23.42 21.37 -6.81
CA PRO A 376 -23.57 20.02 -6.26
C PRO A 376 -24.98 19.75 -5.73
N ARG A 377 -25.61 20.75 -5.09
CA ARG A 377 -26.99 20.62 -4.58
C ARG A 377 -27.97 20.39 -5.72
N LEU A 378 -27.87 21.16 -6.79
CA LEU A 378 -28.74 21.04 -7.97
C LEU A 378 -28.61 19.64 -8.58
N ALA A 379 -27.37 19.14 -8.73
CA ALA A 379 -27.14 17.80 -9.26
C ALA A 379 -27.75 16.69 -8.39
N LYS A 380 -27.62 16.84 -7.07
CA LYS A 380 -28.19 15.89 -6.10
C LYS A 380 -29.71 15.90 -6.10
N GLU A 381 -30.33 17.07 -6.12
CA GLU A 381 -31.79 17.18 -6.01
C GLU A 381 -32.50 16.87 -7.31
N LEU A 382 -31.98 17.32 -8.46
CA LEU A 382 -32.60 17.09 -9.76
C LEU A 382 -32.25 15.73 -10.37
N PHE A 383 -30.97 15.37 -10.38
CA PHE A 383 -30.49 14.17 -11.09
C PHE A 383 -30.27 12.98 -10.15
N ARG A 384 -30.39 13.16 -8.83
CA ARG A 384 -30.06 12.13 -7.81
C ARG A 384 -28.61 11.66 -7.90
N LEU A 385 -27.72 12.54 -8.38
CA LEU A 385 -26.29 12.25 -8.55
C LEU A 385 -25.46 13.12 -7.61
N SER A 386 -24.44 12.51 -7.00
CA SER A 386 -23.48 13.21 -6.16
C SER A 386 -22.20 13.47 -6.93
N PHE A 387 -21.72 14.72 -6.93
CA PHE A 387 -20.46 15.09 -7.58
C PHE A 387 -19.26 14.23 -7.13
N PRO A 388 -19.00 14.02 -5.83
CA PRO A 388 -17.97 13.09 -5.39
C PRO A 388 -18.10 11.66 -5.94
N GLN A 389 -19.32 11.12 -6.06
CA GLN A 389 -19.55 9.78 -6.62
C GLN A 389 -19.25 9.71 -8.13
N LEU A 390 -19.47 10.82 -8.83
CA LEU A 390 -19.11 10.97 -10.24
C LEU A 390 -17.63 11.31 -10.45
N GLY A 391 -16.85 11.51 -9.38
CA GLY A 391 -15.48 11.97 -9.45
C GLY A 391 -15.36 13.43 -9.91
N ILE A 392 -16.34 14.28 -9.59
CA ILE A 392 -16.32 15.71 -9.85
C ILE A 392 -15.86 16.44 -8.59
N GLU A 393 -14.80 17.21 -8.71
CA GLU A 393 -14.32 18.13 -7.66
C GLU A 393 -14.70 19.56 -8.04
N VAL A 394 -15.19 20.34 -7.09
CA VAL A 394 -15.54 21.76 -7.32
C VAL A 394 -14.48 22.65 -6.70
N VAL A 395 -13.91 23.55 -7.50
CA VAL A 395 -12.87 24.48 -7.08
C VAL A 395 -13.40 25.90 -7.21
N ASN A 396 -13.51 26.60 -6.08
CA ASN A 396 -13.86 28.01 -6.05
C ASN A 396 -12.61 28.88 -6.28
N ILE A 397 -12.66 29.78 -7.25
CA ILE A 397 -11.55 30.71 -7.54
C ILE A 397 -11.59 32.02 -6.74
N HIS A 398 -12.64 32.24 -5.95
CA HIS A 398 -12.86 33.44 -5.13
C HIS A 398 -12.75 34.72 -5.96
N GLY A 399 -13.36 34.73 -7.15
CA GLY A 399 -13.31 35.83 -8.10
C GLY A 399 -12.16 35.74 -9.11
N VAL A 400 -12.43 36.16 -10.34
CA VAL A 400 -11.51 36.07 -11.50
C VAL A 400 -10.20 36.84 -11.30
N GLY A 401 -10.21 37.88 -10.46
CA GLY A 401 -9.04 38.68 -10.12
C GLY A 401 -7.93 37.90 -9.40
N ASN A 402 -8.29 36.89 -8.61
CA ASN A 402 -7.34 36.12 -7.80
C ASN A 402 -6.55 35.09 -8.62
N PHE A 403 -7.16 34.51 -9.66
CA PHE A 403 -6.54 33.47 -10.48
C PHE A 403 -5.84 33.97 -11.75
N THR A 404 -6.15 35.18 -12.20
CA THR A 404 -5.50 35.79 -13.38
C THR A 404 -4.16 36.47 -13.06
N GLY A 405 -3.78 36.54 -11.78
CA GLY A 405 -2.52 37.14 -11.33
C GLY A 405 -2.44 38.66 -11.52
N LYS A 406 -1.40 39.28 -10.95
CA LYS A 406 -1.07 40.69 -11.22
C LYS A 406 -0.40 40.81 -12.59
N LYS A 407 -0.83 41.80 -13.38
CA LYS A 407 -0.34 42.09 -14.77
C LYS A 407 1.20 42.11 -14.91
N SER A 408 1.92 42.45 -13.84
CA SER A 408 3.38 42.64 -13.83
C SER A 408 4.19 41.37 -13.50
N THR A 409 3.59 40.34 -12.89
CA THR A 409 4.35 39.19 -12.35
C THR A 409 3.88 37.83 -12.87
N ASP A 410 2.61 37.69 -13.29
CA ASP A 410 2.09 36.40 -13.75
C ASP A 410 1.21 36.59 -15.00
N LYS A 411 1.88 36.94 -16.11
CA LYS A 411 1.27 37.37 -17.38
C LYS A 411 0.34 36.33 -18.03
N TYR A 412 0.39 35.07 -17.57
CA TYR A 412 -0.33 33.91 -18.10
C TYR A 412 -1.41 33.35 -17.15
N GLY A 413 -1.53 33.88 -15.93
CA GLY A 413 -2.52 33.44 -14.94
C GLY A 413 -2.26 32.04 -14.34
N ALA A 414 -2.64 31.84 -13.08
CA ALA A 414 -2.59 30.53 -12.43
C ALA A 414 -3.53 29.51 -13.10
N LEU A 415 -4.62 30.00 -13.72
CA LEU A 415 -5.64 29.17 -14.37
C LEU A 415 -5.14 28.42 -15.62
N GLU A 416 -4.30 29.04 -16.45
CA GLU A 416 -3.71 28.36 -17.62
C GLU A 416 -2.86 27.16 -17.18
N LYS A 417 -1.96 27.39 -16.21
CA LYS A 417 -1.07 26.34 -15.66
C LYS A 417 -1.87 25.24 -14.97
N PHE A 418 -2.92 25.62 -14.24
CA PHE A 418 -3.82 24.68 -13.57
C PHE A 418 -4.50 23.78 -14.59
N ILE A 419 -5.17 24.36 -15.60
CA ILE A 419 -5.85 23.57 -16.64
C ILE A 419 -4.85 22.65 -17.34
N ASP A 420 -3.67 23.17 -17.71
CA ASP A 420 -2.69 22.39 -18.45
C ASP A 420 -2.13 21.19 -17.68
N ASP A 421 -1.79 21.37 -16.39
CA ASP A 421 -1.29 20.27 -15.54
C ASP A 421 -2.38 19.20 -15.32
N TYR A 422 -3.61 19.59 -15.02
CA TYR A 422 -4.69 18.61 -14.81
C TYR A 422 -5.12 17.90 -16.09
N HIS A 423 -5.15 18.60 -17.23
CA HIS A 423 -5.38 17.98 -18.53
C HIS A 423 -4.26 17.00 -18.90
N TYR A 424 -3.00 17.33 -18.61
CA TYR A 424 -1.87 16.40 -18.79
C TYR A 424 -2.00 15.14 -17.91
N ARG A 425 -2.54 15.31 -16.68
CA ARG A 425 -2.87 14.24 -15.74
C ARG A 425 -4.23 13.55 -16.03
N GLN A 426 -4.85 13.83 -17.16
CA GLN A 426 -6.07 13.19 -17.65
C GLN A 426 -7.33 13.49 -16.82
N THR A 427 -7.34 14.64 -16.15
CA THR A 427 -8.50 15.21 -15.46
C THR A 427 -9.05 16.35 -16.32
N ILE A 428 -10.34 16.32 -16.63
CA ILE A 428 -10.98 17.42 -17.37
C ILE A 428 -11.11 18.63 -16.45
N VAL A 429 -10.78 19.83 -16.91
CA VAL A 429 -11.08 21.06 -16.19
C VAL A 429 -12.16 21.84 -16.94
N PHE A 430 -13.33 21.95 -16.32
CA PHE A 430 -14.47 22.71 -16.84
C PHE A 430 -14.61 24.00 -16.04
N VAL A 431 -14.76 25.13 -16.72
CA VAL A 431 -14.73 26.47 -16.11
C VAL A 431 -16.07 27.17 -16.32
N VAL A 432 -16.69 27.66 -15.25
CA VAL A 432 -17.93 28.46 -15.28
C VAL A 432 -17.66 29.83 -14.65
N LEU A 433 -17.90 30.91 -15.41
CA LEU A 433 -17.62 32.29 -14.98
C LEU A 433 -18.76 33.25 -15.33
N ASP A 434 -18.96 34.29 -14.51
CA ASP A 434 -19.80 35.44 -14.85
C ASP A 434 -19.07 36.32 -15.90
N ASN A 435 -19.83 37.05 -16.72
CA ASN A 435 -19.25 37.88 -17.78
C ASN A 435 -18.80 39.25 -17.27
N GLU A 436 -17.82 39.23 -16.39
CA GLU A 436 -17.36 40.43 -15.69
C GLU A 436 -15.86 40.70 -15.91
N GLY A 437 -15.50 41.98 -15.83
CA GLY A 437 -14.14 42.49 -15.93
C GLY A 437 -13.37 42.00 -17.16
N ARG A 438 -12.46 41.05 -16.94
CA ARG A 438 -11.51 40.55 -17.95
C ARG A 438 -11.85 39.15 -18.47
N VAL A 439 -12.98 38.55 -18.07
CA VAL A 439 -13.31 37.14 -18.37
C VAL A 439 -13.25 36.82 -19.86
N GLN A 440 -13.83 37.66 -20.73
CA GLN A 440 -13.78 37.42 -22.18
C GLN A 440 -12.34 37.40 -22.72
N THR A 441 -11.47 38.28 -22.22
CA THR A 441 -10.06 38.29 -22.60
C THR A 441 -9.35 37.03 -22.09
N VAL A 442 -9.65 36.59 -20.87
CA VAL A 442 -9.10 35.37 -20.27
C VAL A 442 -9.51 34.15 -21.07
N ARG A 443 -10.80 34.00 -21.39
CA ARG A 443 -11.33 32.92 -22.25
C ARG A 443 -10.59 32.86 -23.59
N GLN A 444 -10.46 33.99 -24.28
CA GLN A 444 -9.77 34.04 -25.58
C GLN A 444 -8.28 33.67 -25.47
N ASN A 445 -7.62 34.07 -24.39
CA ASN A 445 -6.23 33.70 -24.15
C ASN A 445 -6.06 32.20 -23.90
N LEU A 446 -6.92 31.60 -23.07
CA LEU A 446 -6.90 30.17 -22.77
C LEU A 446 -7.10 29.31 -24.03
N LEU A 447 -8.04 29.70 -24.90
CA LEU A 447 -8.31 28.97 -26.14
C LEU A 447 -7.17 29.08 -27.17
N LYS A 448 -6.38 30.16 -27.12
CA LYS A 448 -5.24 30.36 -28.04
C LYS A 448 -3.95 29.74 -27.51
N ALA A 449 -3.81 29.61 -26.19
CA ALA A 449 -2.61 29.13 -25.54
C ALA A 449 -2.28 27.69 -25.93
N ASN A 450 -1.01 27.45 -26.26
CA ASN A 450 -0.49 26.10 -26.46
C ASN A 450 -0.17 25.48 -25.10
N SER A 451 -0.45 24.18 -24.96
CA SER A 451 -0.05 23.43 -23.78
C SER A 451 1.48 23.42 -23.65
N LYS A 452 1.98 23.66 -22.43
CA LYS A 452 3.40 23.56 -22.07
C LYS A 452 3.74 22.13 -21.68
N CYS A 453 2.79 21.41 -21.08
CA CYS A 453 2.95 20.01 -20.70
C CYS A 453 2.86 19.06 -21.91
N TYR A 454 2.10 19.42 -22.95
CA TYR A 454 1.95 18.64 -24.18
C TYR A 454 1.87 19.55 -25.43
N PRO A 455 3.02 19.94 -26.03
CA PRO A 455 3.08 20.99 -27.05
C PRO A 455 2.29 20.79 -28.35
N LYS A 456 1.69 19.62 -28.59
CA LYS A 456 0.88 19.31 -29.79
C LYS A 456 -0.61 19.64 -29.64
N ARG A 457 -1.05 20.21 -28.51
CA ARG A 457 -2.44 20.63 -28.30
C ARG A 457 -2.56 22.02 -27.68
N LYS A 458 -3.73 22.62 -27.78
CA LYS A 458 -4.14 23.79 -27.00
C LYS A 458 -4.38 23.41 -25.53
N VAL A 459 -4.27 24.40 -24.64
CA VAL A 459 -4.48 24.21 -23.19
C VAL A 459 -5.85 23.62 -22.90
N THR A 460 -6.88 24.11 -23.58
CA THR A 460 -8.28 23.67 -23.45
C THR A 460 -9.04 23.89 -24.77
N LYS A 461 -10.34 23.58 -24.77
CA LYS A 461 -11.26 23.80 -25.89
C LYS A 461 -12.49 24.60 -25.45
N ASN A 462 -13.20 25.16 -26.43
CA ASN A 462 -14.33 26.05 -26.17
C ASN A 462 -15.45 25.40 -25.35
N GLU A 463 -15.68 24.10 -25.55
CA GLU A 463 -16.69 23.31 -24.84
C GLU A 463 -16.43 23.20 -23.33
N TYR A 464 -15.21 23.47 -22.85
CA TYR A 464 -14.86 23.37 -21.43
C TYR A 464 -14.91 24.71 -20.70
N ILE A 465 -15.37 25.77 -21.36
CA ILE A 465 -15.49 27.10 -20.77
C ILE A 465 -16.91 27.62 -21.00
N CYS A 466 -17.71 27.62 -19.94
CA CYS A 466 -18.97 28.33 -19.88
C CYS A 466 -18.72 29.74 -19.32
N VAL A 467 -19.09 30.75 -20.11
CA VAL A 467 -19.19 32.13 -19.62
C VAL A 467 -20.63 32.54 -19.86
N TRP A 468 -21.31 32.98 -18.79
CA TRP A 468 -22.67 33.52 -18.90
C TRP A 468 -22.67 34.73 -19.86
N ASN A 469 -23.82 35.11 -20.40
CA ASN A 469 -23.96 36.34 -21.17
C ASN A 469 -23.83 37.57 -20.28
N LYS A 470 -24.47 37.54 -19.10
CA LYS A 470 -24.33 38.57 -18.05
C LYS A 470 -23.71 37.96 -16.81
N ASN A 471 -24.53 37.30 -15.98
CA ASN A 471 -24.11 36.58 -14.78
C ASN A 471 -25.10 35.45 -14.52
N ILE A 472 -24.76 34.60 -13.54
CA ILE A 472 -25.60 33.47 -13.16
C ILE A 472 -27.04 33.87 -12.83
N GLU A 473 -27.28 35.03 -12.20
CA GLU A 473 -28.62 35.47 -11.82
C GLU A 473 -29.47 35.82 -13.04
N PHE A 474 -29.02 36.75 -13.89
CA PHE A 474 -29.82 37.27 -15.01
C PHE A 474 -30.00 36.24 -16.13
N ASP A 475 -29.04 35.34 -16.32
CA ASP A 475 -29.11 34.35 -17.40
C ASP A 475 -29.99 33.13 -17.06
N ASN A 476 -30.27 32.89 -15.78
CA ASN A 476 -30.95 31.66 -15.32
C ASN A 476 -32.28 31.91 -14.61
N PHE A 477 -32.58 33.16 -14.25
CA PHE A 477 -33.75 33.51 -13.46
C PHE A 477 -34.46 34.72 -14.07
N SER A 478 -35.79 34.66 -14.08
CA SER A 478 -36.63 35.79 -14.47
C SER A 478 -36.52 36.93 -13.45
N HIS A 479 -36.83 38.16 -13.88
CA HIS A 479 -36.88 39.33 -12.99
C HIS A 479 -37.79 39.10 -11.78
N ASN A 480 -38.90 38.40 -11.99
CA ASN A 480 -39.84 38.07 -10.93
C ASN A 480 -39.26 37.14 -9.87
N GLU A 481 -38.52 36.11 -10.30
CA GLU A 481 -37.83 35.19 -9.39
C GLU A 481 -36.73 35.92 -8.60
N ILE A 482 -35.94 36.76 -9.26
CA ILE A 482 -34.89 37.56 -8.61
C ILE A 482 -35.51 38.53 -7.59
N ALA A 483 -36.56 39.26 -7.97
CA ALA A 483 -37.25 40.19 -7.08
C ALA A 483 -37.84 39.48 -5.84
N LYS A 484 -38.47 38.32 -6.04
CA LYS A 484 -38.98 37.47 -4.94
C LYS A 484 -37.85 36.97 -4.04
N ALA A 485 -36.74 36.53 -4.63
CA ALA A 485 -35.58 36.04 -3.87
C ALA A 485 -34.94 37.14 -3.04
N MET A 486 -34.74 38.34 -3.60
CA MET A 486 -34.21 39.50 -2.87
C MET A 486 -35.16 39.98 -1.77
N THR A 487 -36.47 39.97 -2.02
CA THR A 487 -37.50 40.29 -1.01
C THR A 487 -37.43 39.31 0.15
N THR A 488 -37.33 38.01 -0.16
CA THR A 488 -37.19 36.93 0.83
C THR A 488 -35.89 37.07 1.63
N LEU A 489 -34.78 37.33 0.94
CA LEU A 489 -33.46 37.54 1.56
C LEU A 489 -33.44 38.73 2.53
N SER A 490 -34.27 39.76 2.26
CA SER A 490 -34.40 40.93 3.11
C SER A 490 -35.34 40.74 4.32
N ASP A 491 -35.83 39.52 4.57
CA ASP A 491 -36.88 39.22 5.56
C ASP A 491 -38.14 40.09 5.38
N ASN A 492 -38.51 40.40 4.12
CA ASN A 492 -39.60 41.30 3.75
C ASN A 492 -39.45 42.75 4.27
N ARG A 493 -38.24 43.19 4.63
CA ARG A 493 -37.97 44.60 4.98
C ARG A 493 -38.13 45.54 3.80
N HIS A 494 -37.88 45.04 2.58
CA HIS A 494 -38.14 45.74 1.34
C HIS A 494 -38.75 44.79 0.32
N ILE A 495 -39.75 45.27 -0.43
CA ILE A 495 -40.40 44.49 -1.50
C ILE A 495 -39.82 44.97 -2.82
N PHE A 496 -38.89 44.19 -3.36
CA PHE A 496 -38.32 44.41 -4.69
C PHE A 496 -39.34 44.05 -5.76
N LYS A 497 -39.40 44.83 -6.84
CA LYS A 497 -40.31 44.61 -7.97
C LYS A 497 -39.53 44.21 -9.22
N ASP A 498 -40.22 43.56 -10.15
CA ASP A 498 -39.66 43.13 -11.44
C ASP A 498 -39.00 44.29 -12.20
N ASN A 499 -39.61 45.49 -12.18
CA ASN A 499 -39.05 46.69 -12.82
C ASN A 499 -37.71 47.11 -12.19
N ASP A 500 -37.54 46.97 -10.87
CA ASP A 500 -36.29 47.33 -10.19
C ASP A 500 -35.13 46.42 -10.67
N ILE A 501 -35.45 45.14 -10.93
CA ILE A 501 -34.49 44.16 -11.45
C ILE A 501 -34.23 44.39 -12.94
N ALA A 502 -35.27 44.71 -13.72
CA ALA A 502 -35.13 45.04 -15.14
C ALA A 502 -34.24 46.28 -15.35
N ASP A 503 -34.40 47.30 -14.52
CA ASP A 503 -33.55 48.49 -14.55
C ASP A 503 -32.09 48.15 -14.20
N CYS A 504 -31.87 47.24 -13.24
CA CYS A 504 -30.53 46.75 -12.90
C CYS A 504 -29.88 45.93 -14.01
N GLU A 505 -30.68 45.14 -14.74
CA GLU A 505 -30.21 44.35 -15.86
C GLU A 505 -29.90 45.24 -17.08
N ASN A 506 -30.74 46.25 -17.36
CA ASN A 506 -30.51 47.23 -18.42
C ASN A 506 -29.28 48.11 -18.14
N GLY A 507 -29.04 48.42 -16.86
CA GLY A 507 -27.84 49.12 -16.39
C GLY A 507 -26.60 48.22 -16.25
N PHE A 508 -26.72 46.91 -16.50
CA PHE A 508 -25.59 45.98 -16.35
C PHE A 508 -24.48 46.33 -17.34
N SER A 509 -23.28 46.56 -16.80
CA SER A 509 -22.07 46.68 -17.59
C SER A 509 -21.04 45.68 -17.11
N ALA A 510 -20.39 44.99 -18.05
CA ALA A 510 -19.33 44.03 -17.78
C ALA A 510 -18.14 44.63 -16.99
N ARG A 511 -18.05 45.96 -16.85
CA ARG A 511 -17.00 46.63 -16.06
C ARG A 511 -17.34 46.79 -14.59
N GLU A 512 -18.63 46.82 -14.23
CA GLU A 512 -19.05 47.14 -12.85
C GLU A 512 -19.64 45.95 -12.08
N GLY A 513 -20.15 44.90 -12.74
CA GLY A 513 -20.52 43.57 -12.21
C GLY A 513 -21.65 43.51 -11.16
N ASN A 514 -21.62 44.39 -10.17
CA ASN A 514 -22.36 44.30 -8.92
C ASN A 514 -23.69 45.08 -8.94
N SER A 515 -24.48 45.01 -10.02
CA SER A 515 -25.71 45.83 -10.13
C SER A 515 -26.78 45.45 -9.09
N LEU A 516 -26.97 44.16 -8.80
CA LEU A 516 -27.91 43.68 -7.77
C LEU A 516 -27.45 43.99 -6.35
N GLU A 517 -26.15 43.88 -6.07
CA GLU A 517 -25.59 44.22 -4.77
C GLU A 517 -25.71 45.72 -4.49
N LYS A 518 -25.44 46.58 -5.48
CA LYS A 518 -25.67 48.03 -5.40
C LYS A 518 -27.14 48.34 -5.12
N LEU A 519 -28.07 47.73 -5.85
CA LEU A 519 -29.51 47.92 -5.62
C LEU A 519 -29.89 47.52 -4.19
N PHE A 520 -29.45 46.34 -3.75
CA PHE A 520 -29.78 45.83 -2.42
C PHE A 520 -29.23 46.73 -1.30
N ASN A 521 -27.97 47.14 -1.40
CA ASN A 521 -27.34 48.04 -0.42
C ASN A 521 -28.02 49.42 -0.43
N ASN A 522 -28.32 49.99 -1.60
CA ASN A 522 -29.01 51.28 -1.69
C ASN A 522 -30.39 51.28 -1.01
N MET A 523 -31.12 50.17 -1.05
CA MET A 523 -32.46 50.07 -0.45
C MET A 523 -32.44 49.71 1.04
N LEU A 524 -31.43 48.97 1.51
CA LEU A 524 -31.43 48.35 2.84
C LEU A 524 -30.27 48.76 3.75
N GLY A 525 -29.22 49.39 3.20
CA GLY A 525 -28.05 49.91 3.93
C GLY A 525 -27.02 48.86 4.35
N TYR A 526 -27.03 47.66 3.75
CA TYR A 526 -26.02 46.61 3.96
C TYR A 526 -25.85 45.71 2.72
N ASP A 527 -24.77 44.94 2.69
CA ASP A 527 -24.36 44.18 1.50
C ASP A 527 -25.21 42.92 1.23
N LEU A 528 -25.35 42.60 -0.05
CA LEU A 528 -26.07 41.42 -0.52
C LEU A 528 -25.26 40.14 -0.27
N SER A 529 -25.85 39.16 0.41
CA SER A 529 -25.25 37.83 0.52
C SER A 529 -25.52 37.02 -0.75
N LYS A 530 -24.63 37.08 -1.74
CA LYS A 530 -24.73 36.29 -3.00
C LYS A 530 -24.95 34.78 -2.76
N PRO A 531 -24.24 34.10 -1.83
CA PRO A 531 -24.49 32.69 -1.55
C PRO A 531 -25.94 32.40 -1.11
N ARG A 532 -26.51 33.23 -0.22
CA ARG A 532 -27.90 33.07 0.23
C ARG A 532 -28.91 33.43 -0.85
N LEU A 533 -28.61 34.44 -1.69
CA LEU A 533 -29.46 34.77 -2.84
C LEU A 533 -29.54 33.57 -3.79
N LEU A 534 -28.40 32.98 -4.15
CA LEU A 534 -28.34 31.80 -5.00
C LEU A 534 -29.01 30.58 -4.34
N GLU A 535 -28.88 30.41 -3.02
CA GLU A 535 -29.59 29.35 -2.30
C GLU A 535 -31.12 29.42 -2.48
N ILE A 536 -31.70 30.61 -2.39
CA ILE A 536 -33.15 30.84 -2.57
C ILE A 536 -33.53 30.62 -4.03
N LEU A 537 -32.77 31.19 -4.96
CA LEU A 537 -33.02 31.09 -6.40
C LEU A 537 -32.97 29.63 -6.89
N PHE A 538 -31.94 28.87 -6.51
CA PHE A 538 -31.85 27.45 -6.84
C PHE A 538 -32.96 26.64 -6.15
N GLY A 539 -33.46 27.08 -5.00
CA GLY A 539 -34.66 26.54 -4.36
C GLY A 539 -35.89 26.60 -5.26
N PHE A 540 -36.04 27.65 -6.08
CA PHE A 540 -37.13 27.74 -7.07
C PHE A 540 -36.98 26.69 -8.17
N ILE A 541 -35.76 26.49 -8.70
CA ILE A 541 -35.49 25.44 -9.71
C ILE A 541 -35.79 24.05 -9.14
N ILE A 542 -35.38 23.77 -7.91
CA ILE A 542 -35.60 22.47 -7.28
C ILE A 542 -37.09 22.21 -7.04
N SER A 543 -37.85 23.26 -6.68
CA SER A 543 -39.28 23.15 -6.40
C SER A 543 -40.12 23.01 -7.67
N ASN A 544 -39.67 23.60 -8.78
CA ASN A 544 -40.31 23.49 -10.09
C ASN A 544 -39.26 23.19 -11.17
N PRO A 545 -38.92 21.90 -11.37
CA PRO A 545 -37.82 21.51 -12.23
C PRO A 545 -38.10 21.79 -13.70
N GLU A 546 -37.45 22.82 -14.23
CA GLU A 546 -37.41 23.14 -15.65
C GLU A 546 -36.06 22.69 -16.24
N THR A 547 -36.10 21.67 -17.08
CA THR A 547 -34.89 21.05 -17.67
C THR A 547 -34.24 21.90 -18.76
N GLU A 548 -34.93 22.92 -19.26
CA GLU A 548 -34.43 23.80 -20.33
C GLU A 548 -33.60 24.98 -19.80
N ARG A 549 -33.50 25.17 -18.48
CA ARG A 549 -32.71 26.27 -17.90
C ARG A 549 -31.21 26.13 -18.24
N PRO A 550 -30.51 27.21 -18.60
CA PRO A 550 -29.10 27.14 -18.99
C PRO A 550 -28.20 26.49 -17.93
N VAL A 551 -28.38 26.81 -16.65
CA VAL A 551 -27.62 26.20 -15.55
C VAL A 551 -27.86 24.71 -15.42
N VAL A 552 -29.09 24.24 -15.64
CA VAL A 552 -29.41 22.81 -15.60
C VAL A 552 -28.71 22.08 -16.75
N GLN A 553 -28.66 22.68 -17.93
CA GLN A 553 -27.92 22.16 -19.09
C GLN A 553 -26.41 22.10 -18.84
N VAL A 554 -25.82 23.15 -18.27
CA VAL A 554 -24.39 23.18 -17.90
C VAL A 554 -24.06 22.08 -16.89
N ILE A 555 -24.88 21.89 -15.85
CA ILE A 555 -24.67 20.80 -14.88
C ILE A 555 -24.79 19.43 -15.56
N GLN A 556 -25.77 19.25 -16.45
CA GLN A 556 -25.91 18.00 -17.21
C GLN A 556 -24.69 17.74 -18.11
N GLU A 557 -24.14 18.78 -18.74
CA GLU A 557 -22.92 18.68 -19.55
C GLU A 557 -21.72 18.28 -18.69
N VAL A 558 -21.52 18.92 -17.54
CA VAL A 558 -20.47 18.59 -16.58
C VAL A 558 -20.58 17.12 -16.14
N ILE A 559 -21.79 16.65 -15.80
CA ILE A 559 -22.05 15.26 -15.44
C ILE A 559 -21.70 14.31 -16.60
N ASN A 560 -22.12 14.66 -17.82
CA ASN A 560 -21.86 13.85 -19.01
C ASN A 560 -20.36 13.78 -19.33
N LEU A 561 -19.62 14.87 -19.16
CA LEU A 561 -18.18 14.93 -19.38
C LEU A 561 -17.42 14.08 -18.34
N ALA A 562 -17.78 14.19 -17.06
CA ALA A 562 -17.22 13.34 -16.02
C ALA A 562 -17.52 11.85 -16.28
N GLY A 563 -18.72 11.54 -16.77
CA GLY A 563 -19.12 10.20 -17.19
C GLY A 563 -18.34 9.66 -18.40
N LYS A 564 -17.97 10.51 -19.36
CA LYS A 564 -17.15 10.13 -20.52
C LYS A 564 -15.69 9.87 -20.15
N ASN A 565 -15.16 10.54 -19.13
CA ASN A 565 -13.83 10.26 -18.58
C ASN A 565 -13.81 9.01 -17.67
N HIS A 566 -14.52 7.95 -18.06
CA HIS A 566 -14.70 6.74 -17.27
C HIS A 566 -13.44 5.88 -17.22
N TYR A 567 -12.76 5.73 -18.35
CA TYR A 567 -11.54 4.93 -18.48
C TYR A 567 -10.33 5.86 -18.51
N ARG A 568 -9.83 6.19 -17.32
CA ARG A 568 -8.49 6.78 -17.22
C ARG A 568 -7.47 5.84 -17.87
N PRO A 569 -6.39 6.38 -18.44
CA PRO A 569 -5.44 5.55 -19.15
C PRO A 569 -4.81 4.52 -18.20
N VAL A 570 -4.94 3.26 -18.57
CA VAL A 570 -4.25 2.13 -17.95
C VAL A 570 -2.92 1.84 -18.65
N THR A 571 -2.63 2.50 -19.79
CA THR A 571 -1.38 2.39 -20.53
C THR A 571 -0.90 3.74 -21.04
N MET A 572 0.40 3.85 -21.33
CA MET A 572 1.01 5.02 -21.95
C MET A 572 0.38 5.34 -23.32
N ASP A 573 0.06 4.31 -24.11
CA ASP A 573 -0.56 4.48 -25.42
C ASP A 573 -1.94 5.13 -25.34
N ILE A 574 -2.78 4.70 -24.38
CA ILE A 574 -4.09 5.33 -24.15
C ILE A 574 -3.89 6.75 -23.65
N TRP A 575 -2.93 6.96 -22.73
CA TRP A 575 -2.61 8.29 -22.22
C TRP A 575 -2.23 9.24 -23.36
N GLN A 576 -1.36 8.81 -24.28
CA GLN A 576 -0.91 9.60 -25.43
C GLN A 576 -2.04 9.83 -26.43
N LYS A 577 -2.83 8.81 -26.77
CA LYS A 577 -4.00 8.96 -27.65
C LYS A 577 -4.99 9.99 -27.12
N ASN A 578 -5.22 10.03 -25.81
CA ASN A 578 -6.09 11.03 -25.22
C ASN A 578 -5.52 12.46 -25.31
N GLN A 579 -4.20 12.62 -25.23
CA GLN A 579 -3.56 13.93 -25.45
C GLN A 579 -3.62 14.38 -26.91
N GLU A 580 -3.60 13.45 -27.86
CA GLU A 580 -3.58 13.73 -29.31
C GLU A 580 -4.99 13.83 -29.94
N SER A 581 -6.02 13.25 -29.31
CA SER A 581 -7.37 13.13 -29.89
C SER A 581 -8.20 14.41 -29.90
N GLY A 582 -7.70 15.48 -29.28
CA GLY A 582 -8.48 16.69 -29.03
C GLY A 582 -9.33 16.63 -27.75
N PHE A 583 -9.27 15.53 -27.00
CA PHE A 583 -10.09 15.33 -25.80
C PHE A 583 -9.83 16.39 -24.72
N PHE A 584 -8.55 16.74 -24.48
CA PHE A 584 -8.16 17.74 -23.48
C PHE A 584 -7.86 19.14 -24.06
N GLY A 585 -8.11 19.36 -25.35
CA GLY A 585 -7.82 20.62 -26.03
C GLY A 585 -7.49 20.39 -27.49
N ASP A 586 -7.79 21.39 -28.32
CA ASP A 586 -7.73 21.24 -29.77
C ASP A 586 -6.30 20.90 -30.26
N PRO A 587 -6.12 19.90 -31.15
CA PRO A 587 -4.81 19.59 -31.71
C PRO A 587 -4.25 20.79 -32.48
N ILE A 588 -2.94 20.99 -32.38
CA ILE A 588 -2.24 21.99 -33.18
C ILE A 588 -1.92 21.35 -34.53
N VAL A 589 -2.63 21.81 -35.57
CA VAL A 589 -2.44 21.43 -36.97
C VAL A 589 -1.17 22.04 -37.54
#